data_AF-A0A3D1F0C3-F1
#
_entry.id   AF-A0A3D1F0C3-F1
#
_cell.length_a   1.000
_cell.length_b   1.000
_cell.length_c   1.000
_cell.angle_alpha   90.00
_cell.angle_beta   90.00
_cell.angle_gamma   90.00
#
_symmetry.space_group_name_H-M   'P 1'
#
loop_
_entity.id
_entity.type
_entity.pdbx_description
1 polymer ?
#
loop_
_entity_poly.entity_id
_entity_poly.type
_entity_poly.pdbx_seq_one_letter_code
_entity_poly.pdbx_strand_id
1 'polypeptide(L)'
;MAMRPGEPAVLWSLGLSQYMLGDSQQAIALLKEALTKQPADALKLDLAWILVTCPEQPLRDTSLARQLIEPLPDSEKKQAILKIITGDQTVTERRLLQSW
;
A
#
# COMPACT_ATOMS: atom_id res chain seq x y z
N MET A 1 28.74 3.51 11.76
CA MET A 1 27.47 3.65 12.51
C MET A 1 26.63 2.43 12.19
N ALA A 2 26.32 1.59 13.18
CA ALA A 2 25.52 0.39 12.97
C ALA A 2 24.04 0.78 12.97
N MET A 3 23.32 0.51 11.88
CA MET A 3 21.85 0.60 11.85
C MET A 3 21.29 -0.48 12.78
N ARG A 4 20.43 -0.11 13.73
CA ARG A 4 19.85 -1.11 14.63
C ARG A 4 18.74 -1.87 13.91
N PRO A 5 18.77 -3.21 13.87
CA PRO A 5 17.67 -4.00 13.33
C PRO A 5 16.42 -3.71 14.17
N GLY A 6 15.41 -3.08 13.55
CA GLY A 6 14.19 -2.61 14.23
C GLY A 6 13.98 -1.09 14.22
N GLU A 7 14.93 -0.30 13.72
CA GLU A 7 14.67 1.12 13.42
C GLU A 7 13.63 1.26 12.29
N PRO A 8 12.72 2.26 12.37
CA PRO A 8 11.66 2.43 11.37
C PRO A 8 12.18 2.50 9.94
N ALA A 9 13.29 3.20 9.71
CA ALA A 9 13.93 3.32 8.40
C ALA A 9 14.49 1.98 7.88
N VAL A 10 15.00 1.14 8.77
CA VAL A 10 15.53 -0.19 8.44
C VAL A 10 14.37 -1.14 8.13
N LEU A 11 13.32 -1.13 8.95
CA LEU A 11 12.10 -1.90 8.71
C LEU A 11 11.42 -1.50 7.40
N TRP A 12 11.39 -0.20 7.10
CA TRP A 12 10.90 0.32 5.84
C TRP A 12 11.70 -0.22 4.65
N SER A 13 13.03 -0.05 4.68
CA SER A 13 13.92 -0.51 3.62
C SER A 13 13.84 -2.03 3.40
N LEU A 14 13.77 -2.80 4.50
CA LEU A 14 13.58 -4.24 4.44
C LEU A 14 12.21 -4.61 3.87
N GLY A 15 11.15 -3.91 4.27
CA GLY A 15 9.80 -4.13 3.75
C GLY A 15 9.72 -3.91 2.23
N LEU A 16 10.31 -2.82 1.73
CA LEU A 16 10.41 -2.59 0.29
C LEU A 16 11.24 -3.67 -0.43
N SER A 17 12.35 -4.09 0.19
CA SER A 17 13.18 -5.17 -0.37
C SER A 17 12.40 -6.48 -0.46
N GLN A 18 11.63 -6.84 0.57
CA GLN A 18 10.79 -8.04 0.55
C GLN A 18 9.70 -7.97 -0.52
N TYR A 19 9.09 -6.79 -0.71
CA TYR A 19 8.12 -6.60 -1.79
C TYR A 19 8.75 -6.83 -3.17
N MET A 20 9.96 -6.31 -3.38
CA MET A 20 10.71 -6.52 -4.64
C MET A 20 11.11 -7.98 -4.86
N LEU A 21 11.29 -8.75 -3.78
CA LEU A 21 11.55 -10.19 -3.82
C LEU A 21 10.27 -11.02 -4.00
N GLY A 22 9.10 -10.39 -4.02
CA GLY A 22 7.80 -11.04 -4.18
C GLY A 22 7.16 -11.49 -2.85
N ASP A 23 7.78 -11.24 -1.70
CA ASP A 23 7.17 -11.52 -0.40
C ASP A 23 6.34 -10.33 0.09
N SER A 24 5.18 -10.14 -0.55
CA SER A 24 4.23 -9.07 -0.21
C SER A 24 3.73 -9.18 1.23
N GLN A 25 3.61 -10.40 1.77
CA GLN A 25 3.12 -10.62 3.12
C GLN A 25 4.10 -10.06 4.16
N GLN A 26 5.38 -10.41 4.03
CA GLN A 26 6.41 -9.90 4.92
C GLN A 26 6.63 -8.41 4.71
N ALA A 27 6.56 -7.92 3.48
CA ALA A 27 6.63 -6.49 3.18
C ALA A 27 5.56 -5.69 3.94
N ILE A 28 4.29 -6.10 3.83
CA ILE A 28 3.17 -5.43 4.52
C ILE A 28 3.38 -5.45 6.04
N ALA A 29 3.81 -6.58 6.61
CA ALA A 29 4.06 -6.70 8.04
C ALA A 29 5.15 -5.73 8.52
N LEU A 30 6.28 -5.68 7.81
CA LEU A 30 7.41 -4.80 8.14
C LEU A 30 7.04 -3.32 8.02
N LEU A 31 6.30 -2.94 6.97
CA LEU A 31 5.85 -1.56 6.77
C LEU A 31 4.82 -1.13 7.82
N LYS A 32 3.91 -2.03 8.24
CA LYS A 32 2.98 -1.77 9.36
C LYS A 32 3.74 -1.56 10.67
N GLU A 33 4.77 -2.36 10.94
CA GLU A 33 5.61 -2.18 12.12
C GLU A 33 6.37 -0.85 12.08
N ALA A 34 7.00 -0.54 10.94
CA ALA A 34 7.71 0.72 10.73
C ALA A 34 6.79 1.93 10.96
N LEU A 35 5.57 1.89 10.41
CA LEU A 35 4.58 2.96 10.55
C LEU A 35 4.09 3.11 12.00
N THR A 36 4.00 2.01 12.75
CA THR A 36 3.65 2.02 14.18
C THR A 36 4.73 2.71 15.02
N LYS A 37 6.01 2.49 14.68
CA LYS A 37 7.13 3.13 15.39
C LYS A 37 7.33 4.59 15.00
N GLN A 38 7.15 4.91 13.72
CA GLN A 38 7.26 6.27 13.20
C GLN A 38 6.23 6.49 12.09
N PRO A 39 5.14 7.21 12.39
CA PRO A 39 4.19 7.63 11.38
C PRO A 39 4.86 8.59 10.40
N ALA A 40 4.97 8.20 9.15
CA ALA A 40 5.49 9.05 8.08
C ALA A 40 4.64 8.91 6.81
N ASP A 41 4.43 10.01 6.11
CA ASP A 41 3.52 10.05 4.96
C ASP A 41 4.06 9.24 3.77
N ALA A 42 5.37 9.24 3.56
CA ALA A 42 6.02 8.39 2.57
C ALA A 42 5.83 6.89 2.85
N LEU A 43 5.91 6.48 4.13
CA LEU A 43 5.61 5.11 4.57
C LEU A 43 4.15 4.73 4.31
N LYS A 44 3.21 5.63 4.57
CA LYS A 44 1.78 5.41 4.26
C LYS A 44 1.55 5.24 2.77
N LEU A 45 2.20 6.05 1.92
CA LEU A 45 2.11 5.94 0.47
C LEU A 45 2.71 4.63 -0.06
N ASP A 46 3.83 4.17 0.50
CA ASP A 46 4.45 2.89 0.14
C ASP A 46 3.60 1.70 0.55
N LEU A 47 3.09 1.70 1.78
CA LEU A 47 2.18 0.66 2.24
C LEU A 47 0.90 0.62 1.40
N ALA A 48 0.29 1.78 1.15
CA ALA A 48 -0.91 1.87 0.32
C ALA A 48 -0.64 1.40 -1.12
N TRP A 49 0.51 1.72 -1.71
CA TRP A 49 0.91 1.22 -3.03
C TRP A 49 0.97 -0.31 -3.05
N ILE A 50 1.62 -0.92 -2.06
CA ILE A 50 1.74 -2.39 -1.98
C ILE A 50 0.36 -3.03 -1.79
N LEU A 51 -0.50 -2.46 -0.94
CA LEU A 51 -1.86 -2.97 -0.71
C LEU A 51 -2.76 -2.94 -1.96
N VAL A 52 -2.45 -2.13 -2.98
CA VAL A 52 -3.24 -2.09 -4.23
C VAL A 52 -2.55 -2.77 -5.41
N THR A 53 -1.23 -3.00 -5.34
CA THR A 53 -0.46 -3.58 -6.46
C THR A 53 0.04 -5.01 -6.20
N CYS A 54 0.03 -5.50 -4.96
CA CYS A 54 0.54 -6.83 -4.67
C CYS A 54 -0.16 -7.91 -5.53
N PRO A 55 0.56 -8.90 -6.07
CA PRO A 55 -0.05 -9.93 -6.91
C PRO A 55 -1.01 -10.84 -6.14
N GLU A 56 -0.79 -11.02 -4.84
CA GLU A 56 -1.62 -11.84 -3.96
C GLU A 56 -2.94 -11.14 -3.64
N GLN A 57 -4.02 -11.53 -4.32
CA GLN A 57 -5.37 -10.97 -4.09
C GLN A 57 -5.81 -10.96 -2.61
N PRO A 58 -5.54 -12.00 -1.79
CA PRO A 58 -5.93 -11.99 -0.37
C PRO A 58 -5.22 -10.92 0.47
N LEU A 59 -4.08 -10.40 0.01
CA LEU A 59 -3.32 -9.36 0.69
C LEU A 59 -3.72 -7.95 0.22
N ARG A 60 -4.51 -7.84 -0.86
CA ARG A 60 -4.98 -6.54 -1.35
C ARG A 60 -6.02 -5.97 -0.41
N ASP A 61 -5.83 -4.72 -0.02
CA ASP A 61 -6.76 -4.01 0.84
C ASP A 61 -6.90 -2.56 0.36
N THR A 62 -7.79 -2.36 -0.60
CA THR A 62 -8.08 -1.04 -1.19
C THR A 62 -8.75 -0.10 -0.19
N SER A 63 -9.46 -0.63 0.81
CA SER A 63 -10.08 0.14 1.88
C SER A 63 -9.01 0.75 2.79
N LEU A 64 -8.10 -0.09 3.30
CA LEU A 64 -6.98 0.37 4.11
C LEU A 64 -6.05 1.31 3.32
N ALA A 65 -5.74 0.98 2.07
CA ALA A 65 -4.94 1.85 1.21
C ALA A 65 -5.56 3.25 1.06
N ARG A 66 -6.89 3.33 0.86
CA ARG A 66 -7.61 4.62 0.80
C ARG A 66 -7.50 5.37 2.12
N GLN A 67 -7.75 4.71 3.24
CA GLN A 67 -7.66 5.33 4.57
C GLN A 67 -6.27 5.92 4.86
N LEU A 68 -5.21 5.22 4.44
CA LEU A 68 -3.84 5.66 4.63
C LEU A 68 -3.49 6.94 3.84
N ILE A 69 -4.04 7.09 2.64
CA ILE A 69 -3.71 8.21 1.73
C ILE A 69 -4.72 9.36 1.80
N GLU A 70 -5.93 9.14 2.32
CA GLU A 70 -6.97 10.16 2.45
C GLU A 70 -6.46 11.45 3.12
N PRO A 71 -5.80 11.42 4.31
CA PRO A 71 -5.35 12.64 4.98
C PRO A 71 -4.09 13.26 4.35
N LEU A 72 -3.46 12.60 3.38
CA LEU A 72 -2.19 13.06 2.79
C LEU A 72 -2.43 14.19 1.79
N PRO A 73 -1.47 15.12 1.65
CA PRO A 73 -1.51 16.10 0.57
C PRO A 73 -1.56 15.39 -0.79
N ASP A 74 -2.12 16.10 -1.77
CA ASP A 74 -2.17 15.58 -3.13
C ASP A 74 -0.74 15.40 -3.69
N SER A 75 -0.52 14.26 -4.34
CA SER A 75 0.78 13.89 -4.91
C SER A 75 0.54 12.91 -6.06
N GLU A 76 1.47 12.87 -7.02
CA GLU A 76 1.38 11.94 -8.17
C GLU A 76 1.15 10.50 -7.71
N LYS A 77 1.85 10.07 -6.65
CA LYS A 77 1.69 8.73 -6.07
C LYS A 77 0.30 8.50 -5.46
N LYS A 78 -0.24 9.48 -4.72
CA LYS A 78 -1.62 9.40 -4.20
C LYS A 78 -2.62 9.28 -5.35
N GLN A 79 -2.48 10.08 -6.40
CA GLN A 79 -3.35 10.02 -7.58
C GLN A 79 -3.26 8.66 -8.30
N ALA A 80 -2.05 8.11 -8.45
CA ALA A 80 -1.84 6.80 -9.03
C ALA A 80 -2.53 5.68 -8.21
N ILE A 81 -2.39 5.71 -6.88
CA ILE A 81 -3.08 4.76 -5.98
C ILE A 81 -4.59 4.89 -6.10
N LEU A 82 -5.13 6.12 -6.09
CA LEU A 82 -6.57 6.37 -6.26
C LEU A 82 -7.09 5.85 -7.60
N LYS A 83 -6.32 6.00 -8.69
CA LYS A 83 -6.67 5.46 -10.01
C LYS A 83 -6.77 3.93 -10.01
N ILE A 84 -5.89 3.25 -9.27
CA ILE A 84 -5.96 1.77 -9.13
C ILE A 84 -7.19 1.37 -8.31
N ILE A 85 -7.43 2.03 -7.17
CA ILE A 85 -8.58 1.77 -6.29
C ILE A 85 -9.90 2.02 -7.03
N THR A 86 -10.01 3.09 -7.81
CA THR A 86 -11.22 3.44 -8.57
C THR A 86 -11.36 2.64 -9.86
N GLY A 87 -10.26 2.27 -10.51
CA GLY A 87 -10.25 1.38 -11.66
C GLY A 87 -10.78 -0.01 -11.34
N ASP A 88 -10.50 -0.53 -10.14
CA ASP A 88 -11.07 -1.79 -9.63
C ASP A 88 -12.62 -1.74 -9.52
N GLN A 89 -13.20 -0.57 -9.20
CA GLN A 89 -14.66 -0.38 -9.15
C GLN A 89 -15.32 -0.37 -10.55
N THR A 90 -14.59 -0.04 -11.61
CA THR A 90 -15.18 0.03 -12.97
C THR A 90 -15.53 -1.32 -13.59
N VAL A 91 -15.01 -2.44 -13.07
CA VAL A 91 -15.34 -3.78 -13.57
C VAL A 91 -16.66 -4.31 -12.97
N THR A 92 -17.07 -3.82 -11.80
CA THR A 92 -18.25 -4.32 -11.10
C THR A 92 -19.54 -3.57 -11.49
N GLU A 93 -19.48 -2.27 -11.78
CA GLU A 93 -20.70 -1.50 -12.10
C GLU A 93 -21.15 -1.56 -13.57
N ARG A 94 -20.27 -1.92 -14.52
CA ARG A 94 -20.67 -2.05 -15.94
C ARG A 94 -21.35 -3.37 -16.30
N ARG A 95 -21.40 -4.36 -15.38
CA ARG A 95 -22.08 -5.65 -15.63
C ARG A 95 -23.51 -5.73 -15.12
N LEU A 96 -24.01 -4.73 -14.39
CA LEU A 96 -25.37 -4.76 -13.84
C LEU A 96 -26.36 -3.79 -14.51
N LEU A 97 -25.94 -3.05 -15.53
CA LEU A 97 -26.80 -2.11 -16.28
C LEU A 97 -27.02 -2.46 -17.76
N GLN A 98 -26.67 -3.68 -18.19
CA GLN A 98 -27.01 -4.18 -19.54
C GLN A 98 -27.86 -5.45 -19.51
N SER A 99 -28.73 -5.58 -18.52
CA SER A 99 -29.67 -6.69 -18.44
C SER A 99 -31.11 -6.23 -18.20
N TRP A 100 -31.59 -5.25 -18.98
CA TRP A 100 -33.01 -5.01 -19.27
C TRP A 100 -33.12 -4.33 -20.64
#